data_AF-A0A954RBJ0-F1
#
_entry.id   AF-A0A954RBJ0-F1
#
_cell.length_a   1.000
_cell.length_b   1.000
_cell.length_c   1.000
_cell.angle_alpha   90.00
_cell.angle_beta   90.00
_cell.angle_gamma   90.00
#
_symmetry.space_group_name_H-M   'P 1'
#
loop_
_entity.id
_entity.type
_entity.pdbx_description
1 polymer ?
#
loop_
_entity_poly.entity_id
_entity_poly.type
_entity_poly.pdbx_seq_one_letter_code
_entity_poly.pdbx_strand_id
1 'polypeptide(L)'
;VIEAFESGDWTTARREQARSVELVNLLYRYGFLPASKRLMAMLGIDCGQVRSPLPPLNPVQETELFQALQRLDMFGERLQLPIEKPSAKTVPAI
;
A
#
# COMPACT_ATOMS: atom_id res chain seq x y z
N VAL A 1 11.61 6.55 12.74
CA VAL A 1 12.01 7.93 12.35
C VAL A 1 11.96 8.87 13.55
N ILE A 2 10.77 9.13 14.12
CA ILE A 2 10.58 10.11 15.20
C ILE A 2 11.46 9.82 16.42
N GLU A 3 11.45 8.60 16.94
CA GLU A 3 12.29 8.19 18.09
C GLU A 3 13.80 8.43 17.85
N ALA A 4 14.31 8.10 16.66
CA ALA A 4 15.70 8.31 16.29
C ALA A 4 16.04 9.81 16.16
N PHE A 5 15.10 10.61 15.64
CA PHE A 5 15.26 12.05 15.55
C PHE A 5 15.30 12.69 16.95
N GLU A 6 14.38 12.32 17.82
CA GLU A 6 14.27 12.87 19.19
C GLU A 6 15.47 12.50 20.07
N SER A 7 16.06 11.33 19.87
CA SER A 7 17.28 10.89 20.55
C SER A 7 18.58 11.42 19.91
N GLY A 8 18.49 12.19 18.81
CA GLY A 8 19.65 12.73 18.10
C GLY A 8 20.42 11.70 17.25
N ASP A 9 19.89 10.49 17.05
CA ASP A 9 20.40 9.52 16.08
C ASP A 9 19.99 9.92 14.64
N TRP A 10 20.67 10.93 14.13
CA TRP A 10 20.46 11.48 12.78
C TRP A 10 20.68 10.45 11.66
N THR A 11 21.59 9.49 11.89
CA THR A 11 21.92 8.45 10.90
C THR A 11 20.74 7.51 10.69
N THR A 12 20.19 6.99 11.79
CA THR A 12 18.98 6.14 11.72
C THR A 12 17.77 6.94 11.26
N ALA A 13 17.58 8.17 11.77
CA ALA A 13 16.46 9.01 11.35
C ALA A 13 16.45 9.24 9.83
N ARG A 14 17.62 9.57 9.23
CA ARG A 14 17.75 9.78 7.78
C ARG A 14 17.49 8.50 6.99
N ARG A 15 18.04 7.37 7.43
CA ARG A 15 17.84 6.07 6.77
C ARG A 15 16.36 5.68 6.75
N GLU A 16 15.69 5.73 7.90
CA GLU A 16 14.27 5.35 7.98
C GLU A 16 13.35 6.35 7.26
N GLN A 17 13.73 7.64 7.23
CA GLN A 17 13.00 8.63 6.44
C GLN A 17 13.12 8.36 4.94
N ALA A 18 14.32 8.01 4.45
CA ALA A 18 14.52 7.64 3.05
C ALA A 18 13.65 6.44 2.65
N ARG A 19 13.61 5.39 3.49
CA ARG A 19 12.71 4.24 3.28
C ARG A 19 11.23 4.62 3.24
N SER A 20 10.81 5.54 4.12
CA SER A 20 9.44 6.04 4.13
C SER A 20 9.09 6.80 2.84
N VAL A 21 10.03 7.60 2.33
CA VAL A 21 9.88 8.32 1.05
C VAL A 21 9.80 7.35 -0.13
N GLU A 22 10.59 6.28 -0.14
CA GLU A 22 10.53 5.23 -1.16
C GLU A 22 9.14 4.56 -1.22
N LEU A 23 8.55 4.25 -0.06
CA LEU A 23 7.19 3.73 0.02
C LEU A 23 6.17 4.72 -0.55
N VAL A 24 6.22 5.99 -0.14
CA VAL A 24 5.30 7.02 -0.63
C VAL A 24 5.42 7.18 -2.15
N ASN A 25 6.64 7.25 -2.68
CA ASN A 25 6.90 7.33 -4.11
C ASN A 25 6.38 6.09 -4.85
N LEU A 26 6.54 4.90 -4.28
CA LEU A 26 5.98 3.67 -4.85
C LEU A 26 4.46 3.75 -4.94
N LEU A 27 3.78 4.10 -3.85
CA LEU A 27 2.31 4.19 -3.81
C LEU A 27 1.78 5.26 -4.78
N TYR A 28 2.49 6.38 -4.90
CA TYR A 28 2.10 7.46 -5.81
C TYR A 28 2.06 7.02 -7.28
N ARG A 29 2.96 6.12 -7.71
CA ARG A 29 3.00 5.60 -9.10
C ARG A 29 1.74 4.85 -9.52
N TYR A 30 0.99 4.28 -8.58
CA TYR A 30 -0.25 3.53 -8.84
C TYR A 30 -1.51 4.32 -8.47
N GLY A 31 -1.36 5.61 -8.12
CA GLY A 31 -2.40 6.41 -7.47
C GLY A 31 -2.37 6.17 -5.95
N PHE A 32 -1.99 7.22 -5.22
CA PHE A 32 -1.68 7.11 -3.80
C PHE A 32 -2.80 6.46 -2.97
N LEU A 33 -4.04 6.94 -3.09
CA LEU A 33 -5.15 6.44 -2.29
C LEU A 33 -5.57 4.99 -2.64
N PRO A 34 -5.80 4.61 -3.91
CA PRO A 34 -6.17 3.23 -4.22
C PRO A 34 -5.02 2.25 -3.94
N ALA A 35 -3.76 2.63 -4.17
CA ALA A 35 -2.60 1.82 -3.80
C ALA A 35 -2.47 1.65 -2.27
N SER A 36 -2.66 2.73 -1.51
CA SER A 36 -2.60 2.67 -0.03
C SER A 36 -3.68 1.77 0.54
N LYS A 37 -4.93 1.88 0.06
CA LYS A 37 -6.02 0.97 0.47
C LYS A 37 -5.71 -0.48 0.12
N ARG A 38 -5.07 -0.71 -1.03
CA ARG A 38 -4.68 -2.07 -1.42
C ARG A 38 -3.56 -2.62 -0.56
N LEU A 39 -2.55 -1.81 -0.24
CA LEU A 39 -1.52 -2.18 0.74
C LEU A 39 -2.14 -2.53 2.09
N MET A 40 -3.12 -1.76 2.59
CA MET A 40 -3.81 -2.09 3.84
C MET A 40 -4.49 -3.46 3.76
N ALA A 41 -5.15 -3.77 2.64
CA ALA A 41 -5.74 -5.08 2.43
C ALA A 41 -4.67 -6.19 2.39
N MET A 42 -3.50 -5.95 1.80
CA MET A 42 -2.34 -6.86 1.80
C MET A 42 -1.76 -7.10 3.20
N LEU A 43 -1.98 -6.17 4.12
CA LEU A 43 -1.63 -6.29 5.54
C LEU A 43 -2.79 -6.85 6.38
N GLY A 44 -3.86 -7.34 5.74
CA GLY A 44 -5.02 -7.94 6.41
C GLY A 44 -6.08 -6.94 6.90
N ILE A 45 -5.96 -5.66 6.55
CA ILE A 45 -6.90 -4.60 6.95
C ILE A 45 -7.69 -4.13 5.72
N ASP A 46 -8.93 -4.60 5.59
CA ASP A 46 -9.80 -4.21 4.48
C ASP A 46 -10.41 -2.83 4.69
N CYS A 47 -9.84 -1.81 4.05
CA CYS A 47 -10.36 -0.43 4.04
C CYS A 47 -11.40 -0.16 2.92
N GLY A 48 -11.89 -1.20 2.24
CA GLY A 48 -12.81 -1.13 1.11
C GLY A 48 -12.21 -0.47 -0.14
N GLN A 49 -13.00 -0.32 -1.19
CA GLN A 49 -12.56 0.34 -2.42
C GLN A 49 -12.46 1.87 -2.29
N VAL A 50 -11.77 2.51 -3.25
CA VAL A 50 -11.85 3.97 -3.41
C VAL A 50 -13.21 4.40 -3.91
N ARG A 51 -13.60 5.62 -3.59
CA ARG A 51 -14.82 6.24 -4.13
C ARG A 51 -14.49 6.91 -5.47
N SER A 52 -15.47 6.89 -6.39
CA SER A 52 -15.46 7.73 -7.60
C SER A 52 -15.15 9.20 -7.25
N PRO A 53 -14.38 9.93 -8.08
CA PRO A 53 -13.93 9.61 -9.44
C PRO A 53 -12.63 8.79 -9.51
N LEU A 54 -12.07 8.35 -8.39
CA LEU A 54 -10.81 7.59 -8.39
C LEU A 54 -11.07 6.15 -8.84
N PRO A 55 -10.35 5.64 -9.86
CA PRO A 55 -10.47 4.25 -10.27
C PRO A 55 -9.73 3.33 -9.27
N PRO A 56 -10.24 2.11 -9.03
CA PRO A 56 -9.48 1.08 -8.33
C PRO A 56 -8.29 0.62 -9.17
N LEU A 57 -7.32 -0.05 -8.54
CA LEU A 57 -6.27 -0.76 -9.26
C LEU A 57 -6.88 -1.94 -10.01
N ASN A 58 -6.37 -2.22 -11.21
CA ASN A 58 -6.69 -3.47 -11.90
C ASN A 58 -5.82 -4.63 -11.35
N PRO A 59 -6.17 -5.90 -11.62
CA PRO A 59 -5.44 -7.05 -11.06
C PRO A 59 -3.93 -7.11 -11.41
N VAL A 60 -3.55 -6.59 -12.58
CA VAL A 60 -2.14 -6.52 -13.00
C VAL A 60 -1.40 -5.51 -12.13
N GLN A 61 -1.95 -4.30 -11.97
CA GLN A 61 -1.39 -3.26 -11.11
C GLN A 61 -1.31 -3.70 -9.64
N GLU A 62 -2.29 -4.44 -9.14
CA GLU A 62 -2.23 -5.00 -7.79
C GLU A 62 -1.07 -5.99 -7.63
N THR A 63 -0.86 -6.85 -8.62
CA THR A 63 0.24 -7.82 -8.63
C THR A 63 1.60 -7.11 -8.70
N GLU A 64 1.73 -6.11 -9.57
CA GLU A 64 2.95 -5.30 -9.70
C GLU A 64 3.25 -4.51 -8.41
N LEU A 65 2.22 -3.93 -7.80
CA LEU A 65 2.32 -3.24 -6.52
C LEU A 65 2.80 -4.20 -5.42
N PHE A 66 2.23 -5.41 -5.34
CA PHE A 66 2.64 -6.43 -4.37
C PHE A 66 4.12 -6.79 -4.53
N GLN A 67 4.56 -7.11 -5.75
CA GLN A 67 5.96 -7.44 -6.03
C GLN A 67 6.90 -6.27 -5.75
N ALA A 68 6.45 -5.03 -5.97
CA ALA A 68 7.24 -3.85 -5.65
C ALA A 68 7.35 -3.61 -4.14
N LEU A 69 6.28 -3.85 -3.39
CA LEU A 69 6.28 -3.77 -1.92
C LEU A 69 7.15 -4.86 -1.28
N GLN A 70 7.19 -6.07 -1.86
CA GLN A 70 8.11 -7.13 -1.43
C GLN A 70 9.58 -6.69 -1.53
N ARG A 71 9.93 -5.96 -2.61
CA ARG A 71 11.30 -5.46 -2.80
C ARG A 71 11.71 -4.35 -1.83
N LEU A 72 10.77 -3.63 -1.23
CA LEU A 72 11.07 -2.62 -0.20
C LEU A 72 11.40 -3.24 1.16
N ASP A 73 11.04 -4.51 1.37
CA ASP A 73 11.31 -5.28 2.60
C ASP A 73 10.94 -4.52 3.90
N MET A 74 9.79 -3.83 3.88
CA MET A 74 9.29 -3.07 5.02
C MET A 74 8.33 -3.87 5.89
N PHE A 75 7.65 -4.86 5.29
CA PHE A 75 6.50 -5.53 5.89
C PHE A 75 6.77 -7.01 6.23
N GLY A 76 7.80 -7.62 5.64
CA GLY A 76 8.16 -9.02 5.83
C GLY A 76 6.99 -9.96 5.54
N GLU A 77 6.83 -10.99 6.37
CA GLU A 77 5.79 -12.03 6.25
C GLU A 77 4.34 -11.51 6.39
N ARG A 78 4.17 -10.29 6.89
CA ARG A 78 2.84 -9.65 7.04
C ARG A 78 2.27 -9.21 5.70
N LEU A 79 3.08 -9.03 4.67
CA LEU A 79 2.63 -8.65 3.34
C LEU A 79 2.16 -9.89 2.57
N GLN A 80 0.86 -10.00 2.36
CA GLN A 80 0.25 -11.14 1.67
C GLN A 80 -0.67 -10.65 0.56
N LEU A 81 -0.81 -11.42 -0.53
CA LEU A 81 -1.84 -11.12 -1.51
C LEU A 81 -3.21 -11.30 -0.84
N PRO A 82 -4.13 -10.31 -0.92
CA PRO A 82 -5.40 -10.40 -0.23
C PRO A 82 -6.23 -11.51 -0.84
N ILE A 83 -6.82 -12.36 0.01
CA ILE A 83 -7.80 -13.36 -0.42
C ILE A 83 -8.99 -12.59 -1.01
N GLU A 84 -9.24 -12.72 -2.31
CA GLU A 84 -10.41 -12.12 -2.95
C GLU A 84 -11.68 -12.64 -2.24
N LYS A 85 -12.47 -11.73 -1.68
CA LYS A 85 -13.86 -12.05 -1.36
C LYS A 85 -14.66 -12.03 -2.67
N PRO A 86 -15.57 -12.98 -2.90
CA PRO A 86 -16.42 -12.97 -4.09
C PRO A 86 -17.15 -11.63 -4.15
N SER A 87 -16.93 -10.90 -5.24
CA SER A 87 -17.58 -9.62 -5.51
C SER A 87 -19.09 -9.74 -5.35
N ALA A 88 -19.67 -8.93 -4.47
CA ALA A 88 -21.11 -8.75 -4.43
C ALA A 88 -21.55 -8.13 -5.75
N LYS A 89 -22.14 -8.98 -6.58
CA LYS A 89 -22.78 -8.74 -7.88
C LYS A 89 -23.08 -7.27 -8.18
N THR A 90 -22.62 -6.84 -9.35
CA THR A 90 -23.17 -5.72 -10.12
C THR A 90 -24.69 -5.67 -9.96
N VAL A 91 -25.19 -4.66 -9.26
CA VAL A 91 -26.61 -4.34 -9.30
C VAL A 91 -26.88 -3.84 -10.73
N PRO A 92 -27.70 -4.53 -11.54
CA PRO A 92 -28.12 -3.96 -12.81
C PRO A 92 -28.96 -2.73 -12.50
N ALA A 93 -28.61 -1.61 -13.13
CA ALA A 93 -29.50 -0.46 -13.18
C ALA A 93 -30.79 -0.93 -13.88
N ILE A 94 -31.89 -0.92 -13.12
CA ILE A 94 -33.26 -1.00 -13.64
C ILE A 94 -33.76 0.44 -13.70
#